data_AF-A0A6C1DRX4-F1
#
_entry.id   AF-A0A6C1DRX4-F1
#
_cell.length_a   1.000
_cell.length_b   1.000
_cell.length_c   1.000
_cell.angle_alpha   90.00
_cell.angle_beta   90.00
_cell.angle_gamma   90.00
#
_symmetry.space_group_name_H-M   'P 1'
#
loop_
_entity.id
_entity.type
_entity.pdbx_description
1 polymer ?
#
loop_
_entity_poly.entity_id
_entity_poly.type
_entity_poly.pdbx_seq_one_letter_code
_entity_poly.pdbx_strand_id
1 'polypeptide(L)'
;MAKDNSEKLQVQGEEKKSKQPVNFLPQGKWLKPNEIEYEFGGTTGVIGMLIGFPLLMYYMWICAEFYHGKVALPKAGESWMHFIKHLYQLVLENGIPEKYDWTIFLTFWVFQIIFYYTLPGIWTKGQPLSHLKGKQLPYFCNAMWTLYVTTTLVLVLHFTNLFRLYVIIDRFGRIMTCAIISGFAFSIILYLWTLFISHDYHRMTGNHLYDFFMGAPLNPR
;
A
#
# COMPACT_ATOMS: atom_id res chain seq x y z
N MET A 1 35.57 45.55 -50.82
CA MET A 1 34.49 45.97 -49.91
C MET A 1 34.03 44.75 -49.13
N ALA A 2 34.74 44.46 -48.05
CA ALA A 2 34.43 43.40 -47.10
C ALA A 2 34.14 44.11 -45.78
N LYS A 3 32.88 44.04 -45.31
CA LYS A 3 32.35 44.44 -44.00
C LYS A 3 30.88 44.80 -44.22
N ASP A 4 30.00 43.81 -44.38
CA ASP A 4 28.59 43.95 -43.98
C ASP A 4 27.82 42.62 -44.08
N ASN A 5 28.33 41.55 -43.47
CA ASN A 5 27.57 40.28 -43.37
C ASN A 5 27.80 39.54 -42.04
N SER A 6 28.53 40.15 -41.10
CA SER A 6 28.84 39.56 -39.79
C SER A 6 27.79 39.86 -38.72
N GLU A 7 26.89 40.84 -38.93
CA GLU A 7 25.88 41.20 -37.92
C GLU A 7 24.56 40.44 -38.06
N LYS A 8 24.25 39.87 -39.22
CA LYS A 8 23.01 39.08 -39.41
C LYS A 8 23.14 37.60 -39.03
N LEU A 9 24.34 37.13 -38.69
CA LEU A 9 24.58 35.74 -38.26
C LEU A 9 24.62 35.55 -36.74
N GLN A 10 24.51 36.63 -35.94
CA GLN A 10 24.59 36.52 -34.48
C GLN A 10 23.23 36.48 -33.74
N VAL A 11 22.10 36.53 -34.45
CA VAL A 11 20.76 36.54 -33.81
C VAL A 11 20.04 35.18 -33.88
N GLN A 12 20.64 34.15 -34.48
CA GLN A 12 20.06 32.78 -34.54
C GLN A 12 20.69 31.78 -33.57
N GLY A 13 21.32 32.28 -32.50
CA GLY A 13 21.91 31.49 -31.42
C GLY A 13 21.15 31.58 -30.10
N GLU A 14 19.85 31.92 -30.11
CA GLU A 14 19.04 31.68 -28.91
C GLU A 14 18.92 30.17 -28.72
N GLU A 15 19.77 29.64 -27.84
CA GLU A 15 19.55 28.38 -27.16
C GLU A 15 18.06 28.27 -26.84
N LYS A 16 17.35 27.41 -27.59
CA LYS A 16 16.14 26.76 -27.10
C LYS A 16 16.58 25.98 -25.86
N LYS A 17 16.70 26.67 -24.73
CA LYS A 17 16.55 26.06 -23.40
C LYS A 17 15.20 25.37 -23.49
N SER A 18 15.22 24.05 -23.70
CA SER A 18 14.01 23.25 -23.64
C SER A 18 13.38 23.61 -22.31
N LYS A 19 12.24 24.31 -22.33
CA LYS A 19 11.47 24.57 -21.12
C LYS A 19 11.23 23.19 -20.52
N GLN A 20 11.98 22.84 -19.48
CA GLN A 20 11.71 21.61 -18.77
C GLN A 20 10.26 21.70 -18.34
N PRO A 21 9.47 20.64 -18.55
CA PRO A 21 8.07 20.67 -18.15
C PRO A 21 8.04 21.08 -16.68
N VAL A 22 7.31 22.16 -16.39
CA VAL A 22 7.16 22.64 -15.02
C VAL A 22 6.49 21.50 -14.26
N ASN A 23 7.25 20.83 -13.41
CA ASN A 23 6.70 19.73 -12.62
C ASN A 23 5.66 20.33 -11.68
N PHE A 24 4.42 19.85 -11.80
CA PHE A 24 3.30 20.31 -10.97
C PHE A 24 3.55 20.07 -9.48
N LEU A 25 4.34 19.04 -9.16
CA LEU A 25 4.64 18.63 -7.79
C LEU A 25 6.13 18.86 -7.46
N PRO A 26 6.45 19.18 -6.19
CA PRO A 26 7.82 19.36 -5.73
C PRO A 26 8.66 18.11 -6.01
N GLN A 27 9.95 18.32 -6.29
CA GLN A 27 10.87 17.24 -6.64
C GLN A 27 12.06 17.25 -5.70
N GLY A 28 12.53 16.07 -5.33
CA GLY A 28 13.66 15.89 -4.44
C GLY A 28 13.43 14.79 -3.42
N LYS A 29 14.49 14.50 -2.66
CA LYS A 29 14.45 13.56 -1.55
C LYS A 29 13.69 14.13 -0.34
N TRP A 30 13.90 15.42 -0.08
CA TRP A 30 13.29 16.17 1.01
C TRP A 30 12.56 17.38 0.45
N LEU A 31 11.37 17.65 1.01
CA LEU A 31 10.61 18.86 0.70
C LEU A 31 11.20 20.05 1.43
N LYS A 32 11.17 21.22 0.79
CA LYS A 32 11.47 22.48 1.50
C LYS A 32 10.30 22.85 2.41
N PRO A 33 10.53 23.62 3.49
CA PRO A 33 9.46 23.98 4.43
C PRO A 33 8.24 24.65 3.79
N ASN A 34 8.44 25.41 2.71
CA ASN A 34 7.37 26.08 1.95
C ASN A 34 6.69 25.18 0.91
N GLU A 35 7.19 23.96 0.69
CA GLU A 35 6.64 22.93 -0.21
C GLU A 35 5.91 21.83 0.58
N ILE A 36 5.97 21.84 1.92
CA ILE A 36 5.31 20.83 2.77
C ILE A 36 3.82 21.17 2.86
N GLU A 37 3.02 20.31 2.24
CA GLU A 37 1.57 20.29 2.39
C GLU A 37 1.18 18.99 3.11
N TYR A 38 0.53 19.13 4.27
CA TYR A 38 0.05 18.00 5.03
C TYR A 38 -1.33 17.57 4.52
N GLU A 39 -1.42 16.34 4.04
CA GLU A 39 -2.65 15.67 3.67
C GLU A 39 -3.25 14.94 4.88
N PHE A 40 -4.52 14.55 4.78
CA PHE A 40 -5.22 13.74 5.78
C PHE A 40 -5.18 14.29 7.22
N GLY A 41 -5.19 15.62 7.38
CA GLY A 41 -5.10 16.24 8.71
C GLY A 41 -3.70 16.20 9.33
N GLY A 42 -2.67 15.92 8.53
CA GLY A 42 -1.27 15.89 8.95
C GLY A 42 -0.96 14.74 9.91
N THR A 43 0.06 14.93 10.75
CA THR A 43 0.61 13.85 11.59
C THR A 43 -0.44 13.24 12.52
N THR A 44 -1.29 14.05 13.14
CA THR A 44 -2.34 13.57 14.05
C THR A 44 -3.40 12.76 13.32
N GLY A 45 -3.85 13.21 12.15
CA GLY A 45 -4.80 12.48 11.33
C GLY A 45 -4.23 11.16 10.80
N VAL A 46 -2.97 11.16 10.38
CA VAL A 46 -2.23 9.95 10.00
C VAL A 46 -2.15 8.92 11.12
N ILE A 47 -1.77 9.35 12.34
CA ILE A 47 -1.76 8.45 13.52
C ILE A 47 -3.17 7.89 13.78
N GLY A 48 -4.18 8.76 13.68
CA GLY A 48 -5.59 8.38 13.79
C GLY A 48 -5.99 7.31 12.77
N MET A 49 -5.53 7.39 11.53
CA MET A 49 -5.80 6.40 10.48
C MET A 49 -5.02 5.09 10.67
N LEU A 50 -3.74 5.18 11.04
CA LEU A 50 -2.89 4.00 11.32
C LEU A 50 -3.50 3.14 12.42
N ILE A 51 -4.05 3.74 13.47
CA ILE A 51 -4.69 3.02 14.58
C ILE A 51 -6.16 2.72 14.24
N GLY A 52 -6.87 3.70 13.70
CA GLY A 52 -8.31 3.68 13.51
C GLY A 52 -8.78 2.70 12.44
N PHE A 53 -8.07 2.56 11.31
CA PHE A 53 -8.51 1.64 10.25
C PHE A 53 -8.45 0.17 10.67
N PRO A 54 -7.35 -0.34 11.27
CA PRO A 54 -7.35 -1.70 11.82
C PRO A 54 -8.43 -1.92 12.90
N LEU A 55 -8.61 -0.96 13.82
CA LEU A 55 -9.66 -1.05 14.83
C LEU A 55 -11.07 -1.06 14.22
N LEU A 56 -11.30 -0.24 13.19
CA LEU A 56 -12.55 -0.22 12.44
C LEU A 56 -12.80 -1.56 11.75
N MET A 57 -11.77 -2.18 11.16
CA MET A 57 -11.90 -3.51 10.57
C MET A 57 -12.30 -4.56 11.60
N TYR A 58 -11.65 -4.59 12.78
CA TYR A 58 -12.07 -5.48 13.88
C TYR A 58 -13.50 -5.18 14.32
N TYR A 59 -13.88 -3.91 14.48
CA TYR A 59 -15.22 -3.54 14.88
C TYR A 59 -16.28 -3.99 13.86
N MET A 60 -16.03 -3.77 12.57
CA MET A 60 -16.93 -4.21 11.49
C MET A 60 -17.05 -5.73 11.43
N TRP A 61 -15.93 -6.45 11.57
CA TRP A 61 -15.94 -7.91 11.66
C TRP A 61 -16.73 -8.40 12.88
N ILE A 62 -16.53 -7.80 14.05
CA ILE A 62 -17.29 -8.15 15.26
C ILE A 62 -18.79 -7.92 15.04
N CYS A 63 -19.17 -6.79 14.44
CA CYS A 63 -20.55 -6.49 14.13
C CYS A 63 -21.17 -7.55 13.20
N ALA A 64 -20.43 -7.94 12.15
CA ALA A 64 -20.86 -8.96 11.21
C ALA A 64 -21.03 -10.34 11.88
N GLU A 65 -20.02 -10.78 12.63
CA GLU A 65 -19.93 -12.14 13.18
C GLU A 65 -20.82 -12.33 14.43
N PHE A 66 -20.72 -11.41 15.40
CA PHE A 66 -21.31 -11.59 16.74
C PHE A 66 -22.59 -10.78 16.97
N TYR A 67 -22.89 -9.81 16.10
CA TYR A 67 -24.07 -8.95 16.21
C TYR A 67 -25.02 -9.06 15.00
N HIS A 68 -24.89 -10.13 14.21
CA HIS A 68 -25.74 -10.39 13.02
C HIS A 68 -25.73 -9.21 12.03
N GLY A 69 -24.58 -8.58 11.84
CA GLY A 69 -24.40 -7.42 10.95
C GLY A 69 -24.94 -6.09 11.50
N LYS A 70 -25.45 -6.05 12.74
CA LYS A 70 -25.90 -4.81 13.37
C LYS A 70 -24.74 -4.06 14.01
N VAL A 71 -24.88 -2.73 14.12
CA VAL A 71 -23.95 -1.88 14.87
C VAL A 71 -23.96 -2.32 16.34
N ALA A 72 -22.80 -2.75 16.83
CA ALA A 72 -22.63 -3.12 18.23
C ALA A 72 -22.64 -1.86 19.12
N LEU A 73 -23.53 -1.84 20.11
CA LEU A 73 -23.66 -0.76 21.09
C LEU A 73 -23.72 -1.34 22.52
N PRO A 74 -23.34 -0.56 23.55
CA PRO A 74 -23.51 -0.96 24.93
C PRO A 74 -24.98 -1.31 25.23
N LYS A 75 -25.19 -2.36 26.03
CA LYS A 75 -26.54 -2.70 26.51
C LYS A 75 -27.07 -1.61 27.46
N ALA A 76 -28.39 -1.59 27.66
CA ALA A 76 -29.00 -0.65 28.60
C ALA A 76 -28.38 -0.79 30.00
N GLY A 77 -27.80 0.29 30.52
CA GLY A 77 -27.11 0.32 31.81
C GLY A 77 -25.65 -0.19 31.80
N GLU A 78 -25.13 -0.64 30.66
CA GLU A 78 -23.72 -1.03 30.52
C GLU A 78 -22.83 0.21 30.36
N SER A 79 -21.70 0.24 31.07
CA SER A 79 -20.71 1.30 30.89
C SER A 79 -19.90 1.08 29.60
N TRP A 80 -19.48 2.18 28.96
CA TRP A 80 -18.63 2.13 27.77
C TRP A 80 -17.34 1.33 27.96
N MET A 81 -16.73 1.42 29.14
CA MET A 81 -15.51 0.67 29.45
C MET A 81 -15.75 -0.85 29.44
N HIS A 82 -16.88 -1.28 30.01
CA HIS A 82 -17.26 -2.70 30.01
C HIS A 82 -17.53 -3.19 28.59
N PHE A 83 -18.26 -2.39 27.80
CA PHE A 83 -18.54 -2.69 26.40
C PHE A 83 -17.26 -2.83 25.56
N ILE A 84 -16.32 -1.88 25.66
CA ILE A 84 -15.04 -1.94 24.94
C ILE A 84 -14.23 -3.17 25.38
N LYS A 85 -14.20 -3.47 26.69
CA LYS A 85 -13.52 -4.65 27.20
C LYS A 85 -14.14 -5.93 26.63
N HIS A 86 -15.46 -5.98 26.50
CA HIS A 86 -16.16 -7.10 25.87
C HIS A 86 -15.77 -7.26 24.40
N LEU A 87 -15.77 -6.17 23.60
CA LEU A 87 -15.30 -6.21 22.21
C LEU A 87 -13.85 -6.70 22.11
N TYR A 88 -12.98 -6.24 23.00
CA TYR A 88 -11.60 -6.68 23.05
C TYR A 88 -11.47 -8.18 23.38
N GLN A 89 -12.28 -8.72 24.29
CA GLN A 89 -12.30 -10.17 24.55
C GLN A 89 -12.72 -10.96 23.31
N LEU A 90 -13.72 -10.49 22.54
CA LEU A 90 -14.11 -11.16 21.29
C LEU A 90 -12.94 -11.25 20.29
N VAL A 91 -12.11 -10.20 20.20
CA VAL A 91 -10.89 -10.21 19.37
C VAL A 91 -9.88 -11.21 19.91
N LEU A 92 -9.67 -11.28 21.23
CA LEU A 92 -8.72 -12.24 21.80
C LEU A 92 -9.16 -13.69 21.58
N GLU A 93 -10.44 -13.99 21.73
CA GLU A 93 -10.96 -15.35 21.61
C GLU A 93 -11.02 -15.82 20.14
N ASN A 94 -11.37 -14.92 19.22
CA ASN A 94 -11.72 -15.30 17.84
C ASN A 94 -10.79 -14.71 16.78
N GLY A 95 -9.98 -13.71 17.12
CA GLY A 95 -9.10 -13.00 16.20
C GLY A 95 -7.63 -13.40 16.30
N ILE A 96 -7.19 -14.11 17.34
CA ILE A 96 -5.79 -14.52 17.46
C ILE A 96 -5.45 -15.62 16.45
N PRO A 97 -4.48 -15.42 15.54
CA PRO A 97 -4.15 -16.39 14.52
C PRO A 97 -3.41 -17.59 15.09
N GLU A 98 -3.78 -18.78 14.63
CA GLU A 98 -3.06 -20.02 14.89
C GLU A 98 -2.09 -20.33 13.75
N LYS A 99 -1.26 -21.37 13.92
CA LYS A 99 -0.34 -21.84 12.88
C LYS A 99 -1.05 -22.13 11.57
N TYR A 100 -2.27 -22.67 11.63
CA TYR A 100 -3.06 -22.99 10.45
C TYR A 100 -3.46 -21.74 9.65
N ASP A 101 -3.85 -20.65 10.33
CA ASP A 101 -4.22 -19.39 9.68
C ASP A 101 -3.04 -18.76 8.95
N TRP A 102 -1.88 -18.76 9.60
CA TRP A 102 -0.62 -18.33 9.00
C TRP A 102 -0.27 -19.17 7.78
N THR A 103 -0.45 -20.50 7.85
CA THR A 103 -0.22 -21.38 6.70
C THR A 103 -1.13 -21.01 5.54
N ILE A 104 -2.43 -20.80 5.77
CA ILE A 104 -3.37 -20.39 4.70
C ILE A 104 -2.91 -19.06 4.08
N PHE A 105 -2.69 -18.04 4.92
CA PHE A 105 -2.33 -16.70 4.48
C PHE A 105 -1.01 -16.67 3.70
N LEU A 106 0.05 -17.29 4.25
CA LEU A 106 1.36 -17.32 3.62
C LEU A 106 1.40 -18.20 2.38
N THR A 107 0.68 -19.32 2.36
CA THR A 107 0.55 -20.14 1.15
C THR A 107 -0.03 -19.30 0.03
N PHE A 108 -1.15 -18.62 0.27
CA PHE A 108 -1.73 -17.75 -0.75
C PHE A 108 -0.73 -16.71 -1.23
N TRP A 109 -0.06 -16.01 -0.32
CA TRP A 109 0.92 -14.97 -0.66
C TRP A 109 2.10 -15.50 -1.49
N VAL A 110 2.70 -16.62 -1.09
CA VAL A 110 3.80 -17.27 -1.81
C VAL A 110 3.37 -17.69 -3.22
N PHE A 111 2.18 -18.28 -3.37
CA PHE A 111 1.65 -18.65 -4.68
C PHE A 111 1.41 -17.43 -5.58
N GLN A 112 0.91 -16.31 -5.04
CA GLN A 112 0.77 -15.08 -5.82
C GLN A 112 2.14 -14.55 -6.31
N ILE A 113 3.18 -14.63 -5.48
CA ILE A 113 4.55 -14.28 -5.88
C ILE A 113 5.05 -15.23 -6.99
N ILE A 114 4.87 -16.54 -6.84
CA ILE A 114 5.24 -17.52 -7.87
C ILE A 114 4.51 -17.22 -9.18
N PHE A 115 3.21 -16.95 -9.13
CA PHE A 115 2.41 -16.64 -10.32
C PHE A 115 2.89 -15.37 -11.00
N TYR A 116 3.23 -14.32 -10.25
CA TYR A 116 3.81 -13.10 -10.81
C TYR A 116 5.06 -13.38 -11.66
N TYR A 117 5.92 -14.32 -11.25
CA TYR A 117 7.16 -14.64 -11.98
C TYR A 117 7.02 -15.72 -13.06
N THR A 118 6.06 -16.64 -12.93
CA THR A 118 6.01 -17.86 -13.77
C THR A 118 4.88 -17.84 -14.80
N LEU A 119 3.78 -17.16 -14.54
CA LEU A 119 2.65 -17.12 -15.48
C LEU A 119 2.91 -16.13 -16.61
N PRO A 120 2.39 -16.42 -17.82
CA PRO A 120 2.57 -15.55 -18.98
C PRO A 120 1.91 -14.19 -18.76
N GLY A 121 2.49 -13.16 -19.37
CA GLY A 121 2.04 -11.78 -19.24
C GLY A 121 2.64 -10.90 -20.31
N ILE A 122 2.30 -9.61 -20.26
CA ILE A 122 2.78 -8.61 -21.20
C ILE A 122 3.62 -7.55 -20.49
N TRP A 123 4.65 -7.06 -21.17
CA TRP A 123 5.42 -5.92 -20.69
C TRP A 123 4.79 -4.62 -21.19
N THR A 124 4.55 -3.69 -20.28
CA THR A 124 4.09 -2.34 -20.58
C THR A 124 4.98 -1.29 -19.93
N LYS A 125 4.80 -0.03 -20.31
CA LYS A 125 5.51 1.11 -19.73
C LYS A 125 4.55 1.91 -18.85
N GLY A 126 5.02 2.28 -17.67
CA GLY A 126 4.29 3.17 -16.77
C GLY A 126 4.33 4.63 -17.23
N GLN A 127 3.75 5.50 -16.40
CA GLN A 127 3.81 6.94 -16.63
C GLN A 127 5.26 7.46 -16.54
N PRO A 128 5.61 8.50 -17.32
CA PRO A 128 6.93 9.11 -17.25
C PRO A 128 7.16 9.76 -15.88
N LEU A 129 8.27 9.40 -15.24
CA LEU A 129 8.58 9.87 -13.89
C LEU A 129 9.41 11.14 -13.93
N SER A 130 8.86 12.25 -13.44
CA SER A 130 9.53 13.54 -13.35
C SER A 130 10.88 13.49 -12.63
N HIS A 131 10.94 12.78 -11.49
CA HIS A 131 12.16 12.64 -10.69
C HIS A 131 13.25 11.80 -11.39
N LEU A 132 12.89 11.00 -12.41
CA LEU A 132 13.82 10.23 -13.24
C LEU A 132 13.95 10.80 -14.65
N LYS A 133 13.81 12.12 -14.82
CA LYS A 133 13.96 12.82 -16.12
C LYS A 133 13.04 12.25 -17.22
N GLY A 134 11.81 11.90 -16.85
CA GLY A 134 10.83 11.33 -17.77
C GLY A 134 11.02 9.84 -18.09
N LYS A 135 11.94 9.14 -17.39
CA LYS A 135 12.09 7.70 -17.53
C LYS A 135 10.75 7.00 -17.25
N GLN A 136 10.35 6.13 -18.15
CA GLN A 136 9.22 5.23 -17.95
C GLN A 136 9.73 3.88 -17.47
N LEU A 137 9.13 3.39 -16.40
CA LEU A 137 9.51 2.10 -15.85
C LEU A 137 8.78 0.96 -16.57
N PRO A 138 9.45 -0.17 -16.83
CA PRO A 138 8.79 -1.37 -17.32
C PRO A 138 7.97 -2.01 -16.19
N TYR A 139 6.78 -2.50 -16.55
CA TYR A 139 5.88 -3.27 -15.70
C TYR A 139 5.47 -4.55 -16.42
N PHE A 140 5.66 -5.68 -15.75
CA PHE A 140 5.14 -6.96 -16.22
C PHE A 140 3.71 -7.13 -15.70
N CYS A 141 2.78 -7.36 -16.62
CA CYS A 141 1.36 -7.43 -16.33
C CYS A 141 0.81 -8.82 -16.71
N ASN A 142 0.56 -9.64 -15.70
CA ASN A 142 -0.05 -10.97 -15.83
C ASN A 142 -1.31 -11.15 -14.98
N ALA A 143 -1.91 -10.06 -14.51
CA ALA A 143 -3.04 -10.09 -13.58
C ALA A 143 -4.20 -10.99 -14.05
N MET A 144 -4.52 -11.00 -15.34
CA MET A 144 -5.58 -11.86 -15.89
C MET A 144 -5.24 -13.36 -15.76
N TRP A 145 -4.00 -13.75 -16.08
CA TRP A 145 -3.55 -15.13 -15.93
C TRP A 145 -3.52 -15.54 -14.45
N THR A 146 -2.94 -14.69 -13.60
CA THR A 146 -2.88 -14.90 -12.15
C THR A 146 -4.28 -15.07 -11.55
N LEU A 147 -5.25 -14.25 -11.97
CA LEU A 147 -6.64 -14.36 -11.53
C LEU A 147 -7.26 -15.70 -11.92
N TYR A 148 -7.26 -16.06 -13.22
CA TYR A 148 -7.90 -17.29 -13.68
C TYR A 148 -7.24 -18.55 -13.11
N VAL A 149 -5.92 -18.59 -13.01
CA VAL A 149 -5.19 -19.71 -12.41
C VAL A 149 -5.52 -19.84 -10.93
N THR A 150 -5.47 -18.74 -10.18
CA THR A 150 -5.84 -18.73 -8.75
C THR A 150 -7.28 -19.20 -8.54
N THR A 151 -8.23 -18.65 -9.29
CA THR A 151 -9.64 -19.05 -9.21
C THR A 151 -9.82 -20.53 -9.54
N THR A 152 -9.19 -21.02 -10.61
CA THR A 152 -9.28 -22.43 -10.99
C THR A 152 -8.72 -23.35 -9.90
N LEU A 153 -7.55 -23.03 -9.33
CA LEU A 153 -6.95 -23.82 -8.25
C LEU A 153 -7.83 -23.83 -6.99
N VAL A 154 -8.36 -22.67 -6.59
CA VAL A 154 -9.25 -22.56 -5.43
C VAL A 154 -10.54 -23.38 -5.65
N LEU A 155 -11.12 -23.36 -6.85
CA LEU A 155 -12.28 -24.19 -7.19
C LEU A 155 -11.94 -25.68 -7.19
N VAL A 156 -10.81 -26.08 -7.77
CA VAL A 156 -10.35 -27.48 -7.74
C VAL A 156 -10.17 -27.97 -6.31
N LEU A 157 -9.51 -27.18 -5.46
CA LEU A 157 -9.31 -27.51 -4.04
C LEU A 157 -10.64 -27.65 -3.29
N HIS A 158 -11.63 -26.81 -3.63
CA HIS A 158 -12.96 -26.88 -3.03
C HIS A 158 -13.71 -28.14 -3.42
N PHE A 159 -13.84 -28.41 -4.72
CA PHE A 159 -14.63 -29.55 -5.22
C PHE A 159 -13.97 -30.90 -4.95
N THR A 160 -12.65 -30.94 -4.78
CA THR A 160 -11.91 -32.14 -4.33
C THR A 160 -11.91 -32.33 -2.82
N ASN A 161 -12.49 -31.40 -2.05
CA ASN A 161 -12.50 -31.37 -0.58
C ASN A 161 -11.11 -31.25 0.08
N LEU A 162 -10.06 -30.90 -0.67
CA LEU A 162 -8.73 -30.65 -0.11
C LEU A 162 -8.68 -29.34 0.70
N PHE A 163 -9.35 -28.29 0.22
CA PHE A 163 -9.50 -27.03 0.94
C PHE A 163 -10.79 -26.34 0.52
N ARG A 164 -11.75 -26.23 1.45
CA ARG A 164 -13.07 -25.65 1.16
C ARG A 164 -13.06 -24.14 1.42
N LEU A 165 -13.58 -23.33 0.49
CA LEU A 165 -13.53 -21.86 0.60
C LEU A 165 -14.12 -21.31 1.90
N TYR A 166 -15.17 -21.94 2.42
CA TYR A 166 -15.82 -21.47 3.65
C TYR A 166 -14.89 -21.56 4.87
N VAL A 167 -13.78 -22.31 4.83
CA VAL A 167 -12.74 -22.27 5.88
C VAL A 167 -12.19 -20.85 6.08
N ILE A 168 -12.12 -20.05 5.00
CA ILE A 168 -11.68 -18.65 5.10
C ILE A 168 -12.73 -17.82 5.85
N ILE A 169 -14.02 -18.11 5.64
CA ILE A 169 -15.13 -17.42 6.32
C ILE A 169 -15.12 -17.80 7.80
N ASP A 170 -15.05 -19.10 8.11
CA ASP A 170 -15.02 -19.62 9.48
C ASP A 170 -13.82 -19.07 10.29
N ARG A 171 -12.74 -18.70 9.62
CA ARG A 171 -11.49 -18.21 10.23
C ARG A 171 -11.18 -16.76 9.86
N PHE A 172 -12.19 -16.02 9.43
CA PHE A 172 -12.02 -14.69 8.85
C PHE A 172 -11.27 -13.73 9.78
N GLY A 173 -11.68 -13.64 11.05
CA GLY A 173 -11.04 -12.78 12.04
C GLY A 173 -9.56 -13.07 12.22
N ARG A 174 -9.18 -14.35 12.22
CA ARG A 174 -7.79 -14.80 12.38
C ARG A 174 -6.94 -14.47 11.17
N ILE A 175 -7.46 -14.72 9.97
CA ILE A 175 -6.79 -14.39 8.70
C ILE A 175 -6.66 -12.87 8.54
N MET A 176 -7.67 -12.11 8.94
CA MET A 176 -7.62 -10.64 8.98
C MET A 176 -6.50 -10.15 9.90
N THR A 177 -6.33 -10.75 11.08
CA THR A 177 -5.22 -10.45 11.98
C THR A 177 -3.86 -10.77 11.34
N CYS A 178 -3.72 -11.89 10.64
CA CYS A 178 -2.51 -12.19 9.85
C CYS A 178 -2.22 -11.06 8.86
N ALA A 179 -3.23 -10.64 8.09
CA ALA A 179 -3.09 -9.58 7.10
C ALA A 179 -2.70 -8.23 7.72
N ILE A 180 -3.31 -7.84 8.84
CA ILE A 180 -2.98 -6.60 9.57
C ILE A 180 -1.53 -6.65 10.06
N ILE A 181 -1.13 -7.73 10.73
CA ILE A 181 0.24 -7.90 11.25
C ILE A 181 1.25 -7.85 10.11
N SER A 182 1.03 -8.62 9.03
CA SER A 182 1.92 -8.63 7.87
C SER A 182 1.98 -7.28 7.17
N GLY A 183 0.86 -6.56 7.05
CA GLY A 183 0.82 -5.23 6.47
C GLY A 183 1.67 -4.23 7.25
N PHE A 184 1.51 -4.17 8.57
CA PHE A 184 2.36 -3.32 9.41
C PHE A 184 3.82 -3.73 9.36
N ALA A 185 4.12 -5.02 9.50
CA ALA A 185 5.48 -5.52 9.47
C ALA A 185 6.17 -5.16 8.15
N PHE A 186 5.51 -5.41 7.01
CA PHE A 186 6.06 -5.10 5.70
C PHE A 186 6.28 -3.61 5.49
N SER A 187 5.30 -2.76 5.84
CA SER A 187 5.45 -1.31 5.72
C SER A 187 6.57 -0.77 6.61
N ILE A 188 6.71 -1.26 7.85
CA ILE A 188 7.79 -0.86 8.77
C ILE A 188 9.14 -1.29 8.19
N ILE A 189 9.26 -2.54 7.76
CA ILE A 189 10.50 -3.06 7.16
C ILE A 189 10.87 -2.23 5.92
N LEU A 190 9.91 -1.97 5.03
CA LEU A 190 10.13 -1.18 3.82
C LEU A 190 10.59 0.24 4.16
N TYR A 191 9.95 0.90 5.13
CA TYR A 191 10.31 2.24 5.56
C TYR A 191 11.73 2.30 6.13
N LEU A 192 12.08 1.38 7.03
CA LEU A 192 13.42 1.27 7.61
C LEU A 192 14.47 0.91 6.54
N TRP A 193 14.13 0.01 5.62
CA TRP A 193 15.00 -0.33 4.48
C TRP A 193 15.26 0.88 3.60
N THR A 194 14.26 1.72 3.35
CA THR A 194 14.44 2.97 2.62
C THR A 194 15.35 3.95 3.37
N LEU A 195 15.17 4.09 4.69
CA LEU A 195 15.96 5.00 5.52
C LEU A 195 17.42 4.58 5.73
N PHE A 196 17.70 3.29 5.86
CA PHE A 196 19.03 2.84 6.28
C PHE A 196 19.83 2.16 5.17
N ILE A 197 19.17 1.67 4.12
CA ILE A 197 19.80 0.80 3.13
C ILE A 197 19.72 1.44 1.74
N SER A 198 18.51 1.54 1.15
CA SER A 198 18.39 1.98 -0.24
C SER A 198 18.55 3.49 -0.43
N HIS A 199 18.22 4.31 0.57
CA HIS A 199 18.24 5.78 0.51
C HIS A 199 17.43 6.37 -0.66
N ASP A 200 16.45 5.62 -1.17
CA ASP A 200 15.57 5.98 -2.28
C ASP A 200 14.37 6.80 -1.78
N TYR A 201 14.66 8.00 -1.29
CA TYR A 201 13.65 8.92 -0.74
C TYR A 201 12.94 9.69 -1.84
N HIS A 202 11.65 9.90 -1.65
CA HIS A 202 10.87 10.81 -2.46
C HIS A 202 9.97 11.69 -1.58
N ARG A 203 10.14 13.02 -1.67
CA ARG A 203 9.28 14.01 -1.01
C ARG A 203 9.07 13.83 0.49
N MET A 204 10.13 13.48 1.22
CA MET A 204 10.07 13.36 2.67
C MET A 204 9.84 14.72 3.35
N THR A 205 9.00 14.76 4.37
CA THR A 205 8.71 15.97 5.17
C THR A 205 9.65 16.14 6.36
N GLY A 206 10.30 15.07 6.81
CA GLY A 206 11.09 15.06 8.05
C GLY A 206 10.30 14.62 9.28
N ASN A 207 8.98 14.46 9.16
CA ASN A 207 8.17 13.85 10.21
C ASN A 207 8.00 12.36 9.93
N HIS A 208 8.70 11.52 10.69
CA HIS A 208 8.73 10.07 10.45
C HIS A 208 7.36 9.38 10.50
N LEU A 209 6.43 9.83 11.35
CA LEU A 209 5.09 9.22 11.41
C LEU A 209 4.27 9.55 10.17
N TYR A 210 4.36 10.79 9.70
CA TYR A 210 3.69 11.22 8.46
C TYR A 210 4.34 10.56 7.24
N ASP A 211 5.67 10.58 7.15
CA ASP A 211 6.42 10.00 6.04
C ASP A 211 6.28 8.47 5.97
N PHE A 212 6.12 7.80 7.12
CA PHE A 212 5.83 6.36 7.17
C PHE A 212 4.49 6.03 6.51
N PHE A 213 3.45 6.83 6.78
CA PHE A 213 2.12 6.62 6.21
C PHE A 213 2.06 6.97 4.73
N MET A 214 2.69 8.08 4.31
CA MET A 214 2.73 8.47 2.90
C MET A 214 3.65 7.59 2.06
N GLY A 215 4.60 6.90 2.70
CA GLY A 215 5.63 6.09 2.06
C GLY A 215 6.88 6.90 1.73
N ALA A 216 8.04 6.35 2.08
CA ALA A 216 9.33 6.97 1.78
C ALA A 216 9.81 6.78 0.33
N PRO A 217 9.73 5.58 -0.26
CA PRO A 217 10.05 5.38 -1.68
C PRO A 217 8.79 5.53 -2.56
N LEU A 218 8.96 6.11 -3.75
CA LEU A 218 7.83 6.26 -4.68
C LEU A 218 7.50 4.96 -5.45
N ASN A 219 8.52 4.19 -5.84
CA ASN A 219 8.34 2.92 -6.57
C ASN A 219 9.34 1.86 -6.07
N PRO A 220 9.17 1.34 -4.84
CA PRO A 220 10.02 0.26 -4.33
C PRO A 220 9.91 -0.98 -5.22
N ARG A 221 11.03 -1.67 -5.43
CA ARG A 221 11.15 -2.84 -6.31
C ARG A 221 12.03 -3.89 -5.67
#